data_AF-A0A7C1ZHX3-F1
#
_entry.id   AF-A0A7C1ZHX3-F1
#
_cell.length_a   1.000
_cell.length_b   1.000
_cell.length_c   1.000
_cell.angle_alpha   90.00
_cell.angle_beta   90.00
_cell.angle_gamma   90.00
#
_symmetry.space_group_name_H-M   'P 1'
#
loop_
_entity.id
_entity.type
_entity.pdbx_description
1 polymer ?
#
loop_
_entity_poly.entity_id
_entity_poly.type
_entity_poly.pdbx_seq_one_letter_code
_entity_poly.pdbx_strand_id
1 'polypeptide(L)'
;MELLKDILAVIGGIALVLGFLRLLFDVLPKLNFLKSKFWKFLSSKIKHRSLEKKAIASNIENVINEAVTDLRKELPSGWINKVSIHWIDKEIRNEVEDEELILRIKPMESQDQNLMNGVFLFFTKALFPGTKEVIPPTIRKASVLHLSQRIISKKQPYIVKKFEKDFIEQSIESDPGIAGYIGDYAYIDKYGYFTSTYMREIHRIADNARYTDMRSRIENEFKGILAHIKDFIDSYPNKTPRELWHRKGESSSYAFLLVAKPFHPDISPYLRRAEQHYLNGIERLYVMGVNQERRFVKRIIKKIINETRYNLLELIELHKDYRGESGGIGAIFDAKALERETEDIVDEFFDKKNDSQ
;
A
#
# COMPACT_ATOMS: atom_id res chain seq x y z
N MET A 1 22.81 -52.39 -23.42
CA MET A 1 22.08 -52.44 -22.12
C MET A 1 22.69 -51.48 -21.10
N GLU A 2 24.03 -51.38 -21.01
CA GLU A 2 24.72 -50.42 -20.12
C GLU A 2 24.37 -48.95 -20.42
N LEU A 3 24.38 -48.56 -21.70
CA LEU A 3 24.03 -47.20 -22.13
C LEU A 3 22.62 -46.74 -21.68
N LEU A 4 21.67 -47.69 -21.56
CA LEU A 4 20.32 -47.40 -21.06
C LEU A 4 20.30 -47.23 -19.53
N LYS A 5 21.11 -48.00 -18.80
CA LYS A 5 21.27 -47.88 -17.34
C LYS A 5 21.95 -46.57 -16.97
N ASP A 6 22.95 -46.15 -17.73
CA ASP A 6 23.65 -44.88 -17.49
C ASP A 6 22.74 -43.68 -17.75
N ILE A 7 21.93 -43.72 -18.82
CA ILE A 7 20.91 -42.69 -19.08
C ILE A 7 19.87 -42.65 -17.96
N LEU A 8 19.38 -43.82 -17.50
CA LEU A 8 18.41 -43.90 -16.39
C LEU A 8 19.00 -43.40 -15.06
N ALA A 9 20.27 -43.70 -14.78
CA ALA A 9 20.97 -43.23 -13.57
C ALA A 9 21.16 -41.70 -13.59
N VAL A 10 21.51 -41.13 -14.76
CA VAL A 10 21.62 -39.68 -14.94
C VAL A 10 20.25 -39.00 -14.78
N ILE A 11 19.19 -39.55 -15.38
CA ILE A 11 17.82 -39.03 -15.24
C ILE A 11 17.35 -39.12 -13.78
N GLY A 12 17.62 -40.24 -13.10
CA GLY A 12 17.29 -40.44 -11.69
C GLY A 12 18.03 -39.47 -10.76
N GLY A 13 19.33 -39.23 -11.03
CA GLY A 13 20.13 -38.24 -10.31
C GLY A 13 19.61 -36.81 -10.50
N ILE A 14 19.25 -36.43 -11.73
CA ILE A 14 18.64 -35.12 -12.03
C ILE A 14 17.28 -34.98 -11.32
N ALA A 15 16.45 -36.03 -11.32
CA ALA A 15 15.16 -36.02 -10.65
C ALA A 15 15.29 -35.86 -9.13
N LEU A 16 16.26 -36.52 -8.51
CA LEU A 16 16.57 -36.37 -7.08
C LEU A 16 17.04 -34.95 -6.74
N VAL A 17 17.93 -34.38 -7.54
CA VAL A 17 18.42 -33.01 -7.34
C VAL A 17 17.29 -31.99 -7.51
N LEU A 18 16.44 -32.14 -8.52
CA LEU A 18 15.28 -31.28 -8.72
C LEU A 18 14.23 -31.44 -7.61
N GLY A 19 14.02 -32.67 -7.12
CA GLY A 19 13.14 -32.96 -5.99
C GLY A 19 13.64 -32.32 -4.70
N PHE A 20 14.95 -32.43 -4.44
CA PHE A 20 15.59 -31.81 -3.28
C PHE A 20 15.53 -30.28 -3.35
N LEU A 21 15.81 -29.67 -4.50
CA LEU A 21 15.69 -28.22 -4.70
C LEU A 21 14.25 -27.73 -4.53
N ARG A 22 13.26 -28.50 -5.03
CA ARG A 22 11.85 -28.18 -4.81
C ARG A 22 11.50 -28.19 -3.33
N LEU A 23 11.89 -29.25 -2.61
CA LEU A 23 11.68 -29.37 -1.17
C LEU A 23 12.39 -28.26 -0.40
N LEU A 24 13.60 -27.89 -0.82
CA LEU A 24 14.39 -26.83 -0.20
C LEU A 24 13.76 -25.44 -0.43
N PHE A 25 13.17 -25.18 -1.59
CA PHE A 25 12.41 -23.95 -1.84
C PHE A 25 11.06 -23.91 -1.11
N ASP A 26 10.40 -25.06 -0.94
CA ASP A 26 9.12 -25.15 -0.22
C ASP A 26 9.33 -25.02 1.31
N VAL A 27 10.46 -25.50 1.84
CA VAL A 27 10.78 -25.46 3.29
C VAL A 27 11.45 -24.13 3.71
N LEU A 28 12.22 -23.48 2.83
CA LEU A 28 12.95 -22.25 3.16
C LEU A 28 12.47 -21.05 2.33
N PRO A 29 11.39 -20.35 2.76
CA PRO A 29 10.82 -19.21 2.03
C PRO A 29 11.79 -18.02 1.85
N LYS A 30 12.84 -17.93 2.68
CA LYS A 30 13.91 -16.92 2.53
C LYS A 30 14.76 -17.10 1.26
N LEU A 31 14.70 -18.27 0.61
CA LEU A 31 15.43 -18.57 -0.62
C LEU A 31 14.62 -18.28 -1.90
N ASN A 32 13.41 -17.71 -1.78
CA ASN A 32 12.57 -17.35 -2.94
C ASN A 32 13.24 -16.36 -3.91
N PHE A 33 14.19 -15.54 -3.45
CA PHE A 33 14.98 -14.68 -4.35
C PHE A 33 15.96 -15.49 -5.24
N LEU A 34 16.46 -16.63 -4.76
CA LEU A 34 17.33 -17.54 -5.53
C LEU A 34 16.52 -18.41 -6.49
N LYS A 35 15.25 -18.70 -6.15
CA LYS A 35 14.31 -19.44 -7.00
C LYS A 35 14.18 -18.80 -8.38
N SER A 36 14.04 -17.47 -8.46
CA SER A 36 13.94 -16.76 -9.75
C SER A 36 15.23 -16.86 -10.58
N LYS A 37 16.42 -16.69 -9.95
CA LYS A 37 17.73 -16.85 -10.59
C LYS A 37 17.97 -18.28 -11.06
N PHE A 38 17.58 -19.27 -10.26
CA PHE A 38 17.69 -20.70 -10.57
C PHE A 38 16.82 -21.07 -11.76
N TRP A 39 15.53 -20.68 -11.76
CA TRP A 39 14.65 -20.94 -12.91
C TRP A 39 15.09 -20.21 -14.17
N LYS A 40 15.61 -18.97 -14.05
CA LYS A 40 16.17 -18.22 -15.19
C LYS A 40 17.43 -18.87 -15.77
N PHE A 41 18.26 -19.47 -14.92
CA PHE A 41 19.42 -20.28 -15.34
C PHE A 41 19.00 -21.60 -15.99
N LEU A 42 17.97 -22.28 -15.46
CA LEU A 42 17.45 -23.50 -16.06
C LEU A 42 16.76 -23.22 -17.40
N SER A 43 15.97 -22.15 -17.49
CA SER A 43 15.24 -21.80 -18.72
C SER A 43 16.17 -21.31 -19.84
N SER A 44 17.30 -20.69 -19.51
CA SER A 44 18.29 -20.28 -20.52
C SER A 44 19.03 -21.48 -21.15
N LYS A 45 19.18 -22.58 -20.40
CA LYS A 45 19.79 -23.83 -20.91
C LYS A 45 18.79 -24.82 -21.48
N ILE A 46 17.56 -24.85 -20.96
CA ILE A 46 16.51 -25.79 -21.34
C ILE A 46 15.34 -24.93 -21.83
N LYS A 47 15.21 -24.74 -23.15
CA LYS A 47 14.13 -23.97 -23.83
C LYS A 47 12.75 -24.63 -23.67
N HIS A 48 12.31 -24.83 -22.43
CA HIS A 48 11.05 -25.46 -22.11
C HIS A 48 10.07 -24.40 -21.61
N ARG A 49 8.97 -24.19 -22.34
CA ARG A 49 7.96 -23.14 -22.09
C ARG A 49 7.41 -23.12 -20.66
N SER A 50 7.33 -24.28 -20.00
CA SER A 50 6.88 -24.35 -18.60
C SER A 50 7.85 -23.69 -17.61
N LEU A 51 9.16 -23.77 -17.86
CA LEU A 51 10.18 -23.15 -17.01
C LEU A 51 10.18 -21.62 -17.17
N GLU A 52 10.01 -21.16 -18.40
CA GLU A 52 9.85 -19.74 -18.72
C GLU A 52 8.60 -19.16 -18.04
N LYS A 53 7.44 -19.82 -18.14
CA LYS A 53 6.23 -19.45 -17.41
C LYS A 53 6.48 -19.37 -15.89
N LYS A 54 7.14 -20.37 -15.30
CA LYS A 54 7.48 -20.37 -13.86
C LYS A 54 8.42 -19.22 -13.47
N ALA A 55 9.42 -18.93 -14.30
CA ALA A 55 10.35 -17.83 -14.06
C ALA A 55 9.64 -16.48 -14.09
N ILE A 56 8.72 -16.28 -15.05
CA ILE A 56 7.91 -15.07 -15.15
C ILE A 56 6.99 -14.94 -13.93
N ALA A 57 6.25 -15.99 -13.57
CA ALA A 57 5.36 -15.96 -12.40
C ALA A 57 6.13 -15.61 -11.12
N SER A 58 7.25 -16.30 -10.87
CA SER A 58 8.08 -16.05 -9.70
C SER A 58 8.63 -14.61 -9.68
N ASN A 59 8.99 -14.04 -10.83
CA ASN A 59 9.43 -12.64 -10.89
C ASN A 59 8.30 -11.67 -10.52
N ILE A 60 7.10 -11.90 -11.04
CA ILE A 60 5.94 -11.05 -10.76
C ILE A 60 5.52 -11.19 -9.29
N GLU A 61 5.45 -12.42 -8.76
CA GLU A 61 5.20 -12.70 -7.35
C GLU A 61 6.19 -11.98 -6.44
N ASN A 62 7.49 -12.04 -6.76
CA ASN A 62 8.51 -11.39 -5.95
C ASN A 62 8.30 -9.87 -5.93
N VAL A 63 8.09 -9.23 -7.10
CA VAL A 63 7.88 -7.78 -7.17
C VAL A 63 6.62 -7.37 -6.40
N ILE A 64 5.51 -8.12 -6.57
CA ILE A 64 4.26 -7.81 -5.88
C ILE A 64 4.36 -8.07 -4.38
N ASN A 65 4.94 -9.19 -3.95
CA ASN A 65 5.04 -9.53 -2.52
C ASN A 65 5.99 -8.60 -1.77
N GLU A 66 7.06 -8.12 -2.42
CA GLU A 66 7.88 -7.04 -1.87
C GLU A 66 7.07 -5.74 -1.76
N ALA A 67 6.29 -5.39 -2.79
CA ALA A 67 5.41 -4.22 -2.75
C ALA A 67 4.33 -4.34 -1.66
N VAL A 68 3.77 -5.53 -1.46
CA VAL A 68 2.81 -5.84 -0.39
C VAL A 68 3.45 -5.64 0.97
N THR A 69 4.69 -6.11 1.15
CA THR A 69 5.44 -5.95 2.40
C THR A 69 5.67 -4.47 2.73
N ASP A 70 5.99 -3.65 1.72
CA ASP A 70 6.13 -2.21 1.90
C ASP A 70 4.79 -1.54 2.22
N LEU A 71 3.74 -1.85 1.45
CA LEU A 71 2.42 -1.24 1.56
C LEU A 71 1.66 -1.63 2.83
N ARG A 72 1.88 -2.84 3.37
CA ARG A 72 1.26 -3.30 4.63
C ARG A 72 1.65 -2.43 5.83
N LYS A 73 2.71 -1.65 5.70
CA LYS A 73 3.12 -0.67 6.72
C LYS A 73 2.34 0.63 6.63
N GLU A 74 1.78 0.94 5.45
CA GLU A 74 1.07 2.18 5.13
C GLU A 74 -0.46 2.02 5.14
N LEU A 75 -0.95 0.83 4.82
CA LEU A 75 -2.36 0.45 4.67
C LEU A 75 -2.88 -0.29 5.92
N PRO A 76 -4.18 -0.21 6.26
CA PRO A 76 -4.75 -0.98 7.38
C PRO A 76 -4.48 -2.47 7.23
N SER A 77 -4.41 -3.14 8.37
CA SER A 77 -4.28 -4.60 8.42
C SER A 77 -5.41 -5.29 7.63
N GLY A 78 -5.06 -6.36 6.93
CA GLY A 78 -6.01 -7.11 6.09
C GLY A 78 -6.39 -6.43 4.77
N TRP A 79 -5.92 -5.21 4.47
CA TRP A 79 -6.27 -4.54 3.21
C TRP A 79 -5.66 -5.23 1.99
N ILE A 80 -4.40 -5.67 2.12
CA ILE A 80 -3.65 -6.30 1.03
C ILE A 80 -2.98 -7.59 1.48
N ASN A 81 -3.17 -8.61 0.65
CA ASN A 81 -2.71 -9.97 0.87
C ASN A 81 -1.50 -10.29 0.00
N LYS A 82 -0.72 -11.30 0.41
CA LYS A 82 0.34 -11.84 -0.45
C LYS A 82 -0.30 -12.42 -1.71
N VAL A 83 0.49 -12.53 -2.77
CA VAL A 83 0.03 -13.01 -4.06
C VAL A 83 0.75 -14.30 -4.44
N SER A 84 -0.02 -15.20 -5.05
CA SER A 84 0.47 -16.40 -5.73
C SER A 84 -0.06 -16.39 -7.17
N ILE A 85 0.79 -16.65 -8.16
CA ILE A 85 0.45 -16.49 -9.58
C ILE A 85 0.30 -17.86 -10.24
N HIS A 86 -0.90 -18.09 -10.76
CA HIS A 86 -1.24 -19.31 -11.47
C HIS A 86 -1.55 -19.00 -12.94
N TRP A 87 -0.81 -19.61 -13.86
CA TRP A 87 -1.09 -19.46 -15.29
C TRP A 87 -2.34 -20.26 -15.66
N ILE A 88 -3.30 -19.63 -16.33
CA ILE A 88 -4.49 -20.28 -16.87
C ILE A 88 -4.58 -20.10 -18.37
N ASP A 89 -5.07 -21.13 -19.06
CA ASP A 89 -5.33 -21.08 -20.51
C ASP A 89 -6.78 -20.65 -20.84
N LYS A 90 -7.69 -20.57 -19.85
CA LYS A 90 -9.09 -20.13 -19.98
C LYS A 90 -9.50 -19.23 -18.81
N GLU A 91 -10.33 -18.22 -19.07
CA GLU A 91 -10.87 -17.32 -18.05
C GLU A 91 -11.69 -18.09 -17.01
N ILE A 92 -11.16 -18.19 -15.80
CA ILE A 92 -11.87 -18.68 -14.62
C ILE A 92 -11.72 -17.59 -13.54
N ARG A 93 -12.73 -17.47 -12.67
CA ARG A 93 -12.74 -16.50 -11.58
C ARG A 93 -11.49 -16.66 -10.69
N ASN A 94 -10.95 -15.53 -10.22
CA ASN A 94 -9.88 -15.52 -9.23
C ASN A 94 -10.50 -15.87 -7.87
N GLU A 95 -9.76 -16.66 -7.08
CA GLU A 95 -10.16 -17.11 -5.75
C GLU A 95 -9.17 -16.55 -4.72
N VAL A 96 -9.65 -16.31 -3.50
CA VAL A 96 -8.82 -16.01 -2.34
C VAL A 96 -8.81 -17.28 -1.50
N GLU A 97 -7.64 -17.84 -1.26
CA GLU A 97 -7.44 -19.06 -0.46
C GLU A 97 -6.30 -18.75 0.53
N ASP A 98 -6.53 -19.02 1.82
CA ASP A 98 -5.51 -18.93 2.89
C ASP A 98 -4.67 -17.63 2.93
N GLU A 99 -5.32 -16.46 2.95
CA GLU A 99 -4.65 -15.14 2.98
C GLU A 99 -3.74 -14.84 1.76
N GLU A 100 -3.85 -15.63 0.69
CA GLU A 100 -3.18 -15.41 -0.58
C GLU A 100 -4.19 -15.09 -1.69
N LEU A 101 -3.89 -14.06 -2.48
CA LEU A 101 -4.64 -13.73 -3.68
C LEU A 101 -4.07 -14.54 -4.85
N ILE A 102 -4.87 -15.46 -5.41
CA ILE A 102 -4.49 -16.22 -6.59
C ILE A 102 -4.75 -15.37 -7.84
N LEU A 103 -3.69 -14.84 -8.44
CA LEU A 103 -3.79 -14.09 -9.70
C LEU A 103 -3.62 -15.02 -10.88
N ARG A 104 -4.65 -15.04 -11.73
CA ARG A 104 -4.65 -15.81 -12.95
C ARG A 104 -4.35 -14.90 -14.15
N ILE A 105 -3.14 -15.02 -14.71
CA ILE A 105 -2.63 -14.12 -15.77
C ILE A 105 -2.55 -14.89 -17.09
N LYS A 106 -2.97 -14.26 -18.20
CA LYS A 106 -2.73 -14.78 -19.55
C LYS A 106 -1.30 -14.41 -19.98
N PRO A 107 -0.45 -15.37 -20.37
CA PRO A 107 0.92 -15.07 -20.73
C PRO A 107 0.98 -14.23 -22.01
N MET A 108 1.75 -13.14 -21.97
CA MET A 108 2.15 -12.31 -23.10
C MET A 108 3.58 -12.60 -23.52
N GLU A 109 3.96 -12.18 -24.72
CA GLU A 109 5.29 -12.42 -25.30
C GLU A 109 6.42 -11.71 -24.53
N SER A 110 6.14 -10.54 -23.93
CA SER A 110 7.14 -9.76 -23.20
C SER A 110 7.03 -9.97 -21.69
N GLN A 111 8.14 -10.32 -21.02
CA GLN A 111 8.22 -10.41 -19.57
C GLN A 111 7.83 -9.08 -18.89
N ASP A 112 8.23 -7.94 -19.46
CA ASP A 112 7.89 -6.63 -18.93
C ASP A 112 6.39 -6.37 -19.00
N GLN A 113 5.72 -6.77 -20.10
CA GLN A 113 4.26 -6.68 -20.21
C GLN A 113 3.54 -7.58 -19.21
N ASN A 114 4.04 -8.80 -19.01
CA ASN A 114 3.50 -9.70 -17.99
C ASN A 114 3.61 -9.09 -16.59
N LEU A 115 4.74 -8.44 -16.29
CA LEU A 115 4.93 -7.77 -15.01
C LEU A 115 4.00 -6.56 -14.82
N MET A 116 3.94 -5.66 -15.80
CA MET A 116 3.05 -4.50 -15.74
C MET A 116 1.59 -4.92 -15.57
N ASN A 117 1.13 -5.92 -16.33
CA ASN A 117 -0.20 -6.49 -16.18
C ASN A 117 -0.41 -7.16 -14.83
N GLY A 118 0.58 -7.92 -14.34
CA GLY A 118 0.50 -8.57 -13.03
C GLY A 118 0.32 -7.57 -11.90
N VAL A 119 1.11 -6.48 -11.89
CA VAL A 119 1.01 -5.41 -10.90
C VAL A 119 -0.34 -4.69 -11.00
N PHE A 120 -0.76 -4.31 -12.21
CA PHE A 120 -2.04 -3.63 -12.42
C PHE A 120 -3.24 -4.50 -12.01
N LEU A 121 -3.24 -5.79 -12.39
CA LEU A 121 -4.29 -6.74 -12.02
C LEU A 121 -4.33 -6.99 -10.52
N PHE A 122 -3.17 -7.10 -9.87
CA PHE A 122 -3.07 -7.23 -8.42
C PHE A 122 -3.82 -6.09 -7.72
N PHE A 123 -3.45 -4.84 -8.01
CA PHE A 123 -4.09 -3.69 -7.37
C PHE A 123 -5.56 -3.55 -7.74
N THR A 124 -5.95 -3.91 -8.96
CA THR A 124 -7.37 -3.94 -9.37
C THR A 124 -8.22 -4.89 -8.51
N LYS A 125 -7.62 -5.95 -7.97
CA LYS A 125 -8.29 -6.96 -7.13
C LYS A 125 -8.14 -6.68 -5.64
N ALA A 126 -6.96 -6.24 -5.21
CA ALA A 126 -6.63 -6.07 -3.80
C ALA A 126 -7.16 -4.76 -3.20
N LEU A 127 -7.21 -3.66 -3.97
CA LEU A 127 -7.63 -2.37 -3.44
C LEU A 127 -9.14 -2.32 -3.15
N PHE A 128 -9.50 -1.73 -2.01
CA PHE A 128 -10.87 -1.50 -1.55
C PHE A 128 -11.72 -2.80 -1.38
N PRO A 129 -11.30 -3.75 -0.52
CA PRO A 129 -12.03 -4.97 -0.24
C PRO A 129 -13.36 -4.60 0.41
N GLY A 130 -14.43 -5.26 -0.01
CA GLY A 130 -15.79 -4.96 0.45
C GLY A 130 -16.42 -3.67 -0.10
N THR A 131 -15.65 -2.63 -0.43
CA THR A 131 -16.20 -1.31 -0.83
C THR A 131 -16.00 -0.94 -2.30
N LYS A 132 -15.36 -1.82 -3.08
CA LYS A 132 -15.06 -1.63 -4.50
C LYS A 132 -16.26 -1.19 -5.35
N GLU A 133 -17.47 -1.69 -5.07
CA GLU A 133 -18.69 -1.41 -5.85
C GLU A 133 -19.32 -0.05 -5.52
N VAL A 134 -18.95 0.54 -4.39
CA VAL A 134 -19.44 1.84 -3.93
C VAL A 134 -18.55 2.97 -4.46
N ILE A 135 -17.24 2.73 -4.54
CA ILE A 135 -16.26 3.73 -5.02
C ILE A 135 -16.43 3.95 -6.52
N PRO A 136 -16.51 5.22 -6.99
CA PRO A 136 -16.63 5.55 -8.41
C PRO A 136 -15.54 4.88 -9.27
N PRO A 137 -15.87 4.30 -10.43
CA PRO A 137 -14.92 3.58 -11.27
C PRO A 137 -13.67 4.38 -11.64
N THR A 138 -13.82 5.67 -11.95
CA THR A 138 -12.72 6.59 -12.30
C THR A 138 -11.72 6.74 -11.16
N ILE A 139 -12.19 7.04 -9.94
CA ILE A 139 -11.37 7.19 -8.73
C ILE A 139 -10.65 5.88 -8.40
N ARG A 140 -11.37 4.76 -8.49
CA ARG A 140 -10.81 3.43 -8.27
C ARG A 140 -9.71 3.12 -9.28
N LYS A 141 -9.96 3.34 -10.57
CA LYS A 141 -8.99 3.05 -11.65
C LYS A 141 -7.76 3.96 -11.54
N ALA A 142 -7.95 5.25 -11.24
CA ALA A 142 -6.85 6.18 -10.98
C ALA A 142 -6.00 5.74 -9.77
N SER A 143 -6.63 5.25 -8.70
CA SER A 143 -5.91 4.76 -7.51
C SER A 143 -5.04 3.54 -7.83
N VAL A 144 -5.58 2.60 -8.62
CA VAL A 144 -4.86 1.41 -9.11
C VAL A 144 -3.68 1.82 -9.98
N LEU A 145 -3.89 2.73 -10.94
CA LEU A 145 -2.84 3.20 -11.85
C LEU A 145 -1.71 3.90 -11.08
N HIS A 146 -2.06 4.78 -10.15
CA HIS A 146 -1.09 5.51 -9.33
C HIS A 146 -0.22 4.56 -8.49
N LEU A 147 -0.83 3.62 -7.76
CA LEU A 147 -0.05 2.64 -6.98
C LEU A 147 0.77 1.71 -7.85
N SER A 148 0.23 1.27 -8.99
CA SER A 148 0.97 0.43 -9.94
C SER A 148 2.20 1.17 -10.47
N GLN A 149 2.04 2.43 -10.89
CA GLN A 149 3.14 3.28 -11.34
C GLN A 149 4.17 3.46 -10.22
N ARG A 150 3.74 3.76 -8.98
CA ARG A 150 4.62 3.91 -7.83
C ARG A 150 5.49 2.66 -7.58
N ILE A 151 4.89 1.48 -7.60
CA ILE A 151 5.61 0.22 -7.42
C ILE A 151 6.57 -0.05 -8.58
N ILE A 152 6.13 0.15 -9.82
CA ILE A 152 6.95 -0.05 -11.01
C ILE A 152 8.13 0.91 -11.01
N SER A 153 7.91 2.21 -10.75
CA SER A 153 8.98 3.21 -10.66
C SER A 153 10.03 2.86 -9.60
N LYS A 154 9.60 2.30 -8.46
CA LYS A 154 10.51 1.91 -7.37
C LYS A 154 11.27 0.62 -7.67
N LYS A 155 10.61 -0.39 -8.23
CA LYS A 155 11.15 -1.75 -8.34
C LYS A 155 11.74 -2.06 -9.72
N GLN A 156 11.22 -1.46 -10.79
CA GLN A 156 11.64 -1.66 -12.18
C GLN A 156 11.61 -0.34 -12.94
N PRO A 157 12.48 0.63 -12.60
CA PRO A 157 12.43 1.98 -13.18
C PRO A 157 12.58 2.00 -14.72
N TYR A 158 13.19 0.98 -15.33
CA TYR A 158 13.38 0.93 -16.78
C TYR A 158 12.09 0.69 -17.58
N ILE A 159 11.01 0.16 -16.96
CA ILE A 159 9.72 -0.08 -17.65
C ILE A 159 8.66 0.98 -17.35
N VAL A 160 8.93 1.97 -16.50
CA VAL A 160 7.92 2.97 -16.08
C VAL A 160 7.32 3.73 -17.25
N LYS A 161 8.15 4.19 -18.20
CA LYS A 161 7.67 4.92 -19.39
C LYS A 161 6.77 4.06 -20.27
N LYS A 162 7.06 2.76 -20.33
CA LYS A 162 6.23 1.81 -21.05
C LYS A 162 4.89 1.60 -20.33
N PHE A 163 4.90 1.54 -19.00
CA PHE A 163 3.68 1.48 -18.20
C PHE A 163 2.82 2.75 -18.36
N GLU A 164 3.43 3.92 -18.33
CA GLU A 164 2.75 5.20 -18.56
C GLU A 164 2.04 5.19 -19.92
N LYS A 165 2.74 4.84 -20.99
CA LYS A 165 2.16 4.75 -22.32
C LYS A 165 1.07 3.67 -22.44
N ASP A 166 1.38 2.45 -22.04
CA ASP A 166 0.52 1.29 -22.31
C ASP A 166 -0.69 1.22 -21.37
N PHE A 167 -0.63 1.79 -20.17
CA PHE A 167 -1.71 1.72 -19.17
C PHE A 167 -2.30 3.07 -18.82
N ILE A 168 -1.47 4.08 -18.52
CA ILE A 168 -1.97 5.38 -18.05
C ILE A 168 -2.57 6.17 -19.20
N GLU A 169 -1.84 6.39 -20.29
CA GLU A 169 -2.33 7.14 -21.46
C GLU A 169 -3.58 6.48 -22.05
N GLN A 170 -3.56 5.16 -22.28
CA GLN A 170 -4.75 4.42 -22.75
C GLN A 170 -5.94 4.54 -21.79
N SER A 171 -5.68 4.56 -20.47
CA SER A 171 -6.75 4.73 -19.50
C SER A 171 -7.33 6.15 -19.53
N ILE A 172 -6.50 7.17 -19.72
CA ILE A 172 -6.92 8.56 -19.87
C ILE A 172 -7.71 8.76 -21.17
N GLU A 173 -7.29 8.15 -22.27
CA GLU A 173 -8.03 8.16 -23.54
C GLU A 173 -9.44 7.58 -23.36
N SER A 174 -9.56 6.49 -22.59
CA SER A 174 -10.85 5.85 -22.30
C SER A 174 -11.72 6.62 -21.28
N ASP A 175 -11.09 7.34 -20.36
CA ASP A 175 -11.75 8.08 -19.28
C ASP A 175 -10.89 9.31 -18.92
N PRO A 176 -11.17 10.48 -19.54
CA PRO A 176 -10.38 11.69 -19.34
C PRO A 176 -10.34 12.17 -17.89
N GLY A 177 -11.30 11.77 -17.05
CA GLY A 177 -11.33 12.12 -15.63
C GLY A 177 -10.14 11.55 -14.84
N ILE A 178 -9.51 10.47 -15.33
CA ILE A 178 -8.37 9.82 -14.69
C ILE A 178 -7.16 10.76 -14.61
N ALA A 179 -6.94 11.61 -15.63
CA ALA A 179 -5.76 12.47 -15.70
C ALA A 179 -5.67 13.42 -14.50
N GLY A 180 -6.80 14.03 -14.11
CA GLY A 180 -6.88 14.93 -12.95
C GLY A 180 -6.52 14.21 -11.65
N TYR A 181 -7.05 13.00 -11.45
CA TYR A 181 -6.77 12.22 -10.24
C TYR A 181 -5.33 11.74 -10.16
N ILE A 182 -4.72 11.28 -11.27
CA ILE A 182 -3.32 10.82 -11.25
C ILE A 182 -2.37 11.95 -10.83
N GLY A 183 -2.54 13.15 -11.41
CA GLY A 183 -1.73 14.31 -11.02
C GLY A 183 -1.87 14.66 -9.54
N ASP A 184 -3.11 14.69 -9.05
CA ASP A 184 -3.41 15.00 -7.65
C ASP A 184 -2.90 13.91 -6.69
N TYR A 185 -3.00 12.63 -7.06
CA TYR A 185 -2.47 11.52 -6.27
C TYR A 185 -0.97 11.57 -6.17
N ALA A 186 -0.26 11.78 -7.29
CA ALA A 186 1.19 11.97 -7.28
C ALA A 186 1.61 13.15 -6.38
N TYR A 187 0.82 14.23 -6.41
CA TYR A 187 1.09 15.40 -5.57
C TYR A 187 0.96 15.09 -4.08
N ILE A 188 -0.17 14.52 -3.63
CA ILE A 188 -0.39 14.25 -2.20
C ILE A 188 0.47 13.07 -1.68
N ASP A 189 0.81 12.12 -2.56
CA ASP A 189 1.67 10.97 -2.23
C ASP A 189 3.12 11.39 -1.98
N LYS A 190 3.60 12.45 -2.66
CA LYS A 190 4.91 13.05 -2.40
C LYS A 190 5.10 13.41 -0.93
N TYR A 191 4.02 13.76 -0.24
CA TYR A 191 3.98 14.13 1.18
C TYR A 191 3.32 13.06 2.07
N GLY A 192 3.20 11.83 1.56
CA GLY A 192 2.72 10.69 2.34
C GLY A 192 1.23 10.66 2.63
N TYR A 193 0.39 11.51 2.02
CA TYR A 193 -1.05 11.59 2.33
C TYR A 193 -1.94 10.63 1.55
N PHE A 194 -1.47 10.11 0.42
CA PHE A 194 -2.29 9.27 -0.46
C PHE A 194 -2.74 7.98 0.24
N THR A 195 -1.80 7.16 0.72
CA THR A 195 -2.09 5.90 1.43
C THR A 195 -2.50 6.13 2.89
N SER A 196 -1.91 7.12 3.56
CA SER A 196 -2.12 7.35 4.99
C SER A 196 -3.45 8.00 5.33
N THR A 197 -3.99 8.85 4.46
CA THR A 197 -5.21 9.62 4.76
C THR A 197 -6.24 9.43 3.68
N TYR A 198 -5.92 9.81 2.43
CA TYR A 198 -6.90 9.86 1.35
C TYR A 198 -7.57 8.49 1.12
N MET A 199 -6.78 7.44 0.89
CA MET A 199 -7.31 6.09 0.67
C MET A 199 -8.17 5.61 1.85
N ARG A 200 -7.74 5.87 3.09
CA ARG A 200 -8.44 5.43 4.29
C ARG A 200 -9.79 6.12 4.47
N GLU A 201 -9.84 7.42 4.23
CA GLU A 201 -11.09 8.17 4.32
C GLU A 201 -12.05 7.78 3.21
N ILE A 202 -11.61 7.62 1.96
CA ILE A 202 -12.51 7.18 0.89
C ILE A 202 -13.04 5.75 1.15
N HIS A 203 -12.22 4.87 1.72
CA HIS A 203 -12.64 3.51 2.07
C HIS A 203 -13.69 3.50 3.17
N ARG A 204 -13.45 4.26 4.27
CA ARG A 204 -14.41 4.37 5.37
C ARG A 204 -15.74 4.95 4.90
N ILE A 205 -15.69 6.02 4.13
CA ILE A 205 -16.88 6.67 3.60
C ILE A 205 -17.64 5.72 2.65
N ALA A 206 -16.93 4.99 1.80
CA ALA A 206 -17.54 3.98 0.95
C ALA A 206 -18.22 2.85 1.74
N ASP A 207 -17.66 2.46 2.88
CA ASP A 207 -18.29 1.48 3.76
C ASP A 207 -19.58 2.02 4.38
N ASN A 208 -19.53 3.23 4.93
CA ASN A 208 -20.68 3.93 5.52
C ASN A 208 -21.78 4.25 4.48
N ALA A 209 -21.39 4.52 3.23
CA ALA A 209 -22.31 4.89 2.16
C ALA A 209 -23.00 3.70 1.47
N ARG A 210 -22.56 2.45 1.73
CA ARG A 210 -22.93 1.27 0.93
C ARG A 210 -24.45 1.09 0.78
N TYR A 211 -25.20 1.32 1.85
CA TYR A 211 -26.64 1.11 1.93
C TYR A 211 -27.41 2.39 2.30
N THR A 212 -26.84 3.57 2.00
CA THR A 212 -27.44 4.86 2.34
C THR A 212 -27.53 5.77 1.12
N ASP A 213 -28.40 6.79 1.19
CA ASP A 213 -28.57 7.79 0.12
C ASP A 213 -27.29 8.60 -0.14
N MET A 214 -26.34 8.53 0.78
CA MET A 214 -25.03 9.16 0.67
C MET A 214 -24.24 8.69 -0.56
N ARG A 215 -24.53 7.48 -1.07
CA ARG A 215 -23.90 6.94 -2.28
C ARG A 215 -24.00 7.88 -3.49
N SER A 216 -25.10 8.63 -3.61
CA SER A 216 -25.30 9.59 -4.70
C SER A 216 -24.35 10.80 -4.66
N ARG A 217 -23.81 11.12 -3.48
CA ARG A 217 -22.93 12.29 -3.23
C ARG A 217 -21.49 11.91 -2.92
N ILE A 218 -21.17 10.61 -2.92
CA ILE A 218 -19.87 10.10 -2.47
C ILE A 218 -18.69 10.66 -3.27
N GLU A 219 -18.86 10.88 -4.56
CA GLU A 219 -17.81 11.43 -5.42
C GLU A 219 -17.44 12.87 -5.00
N ASN A 220 -18.43 13.69 -4.64
CA ASN A 220 -18.19 15.05 -4.16
C ASN A 220 -17.45 15.05 -2.83
N GLU A 221 -17.78 14.11 -1.94
CA GLU A 221 -17.08 13.93 -0.68
C GLU A 221 -15.61 13.54 -0.92
N PHE A 222 -15.33 12.62 -1.85
CA PHE A 222 -13.97 12.22 -2.20
C PHE A 222 -13.16 13.38 -2.81
N LYS A 223 -13.77 14.18 -3.69
CA LYS A 223 -13.15 15.41 -4.23
C LYS A 223 -12.86 16.42 -3.12
N GLY A 224 -13.78 16.57 -2.16
CA GLY A 224 -13.62 17.46 -1.01
C GLY A 224 -12.47 17.04 -0.09
N ILE A 225 -12.24 15.75 0.11
CA ILE A 225 -11.08 15.23 0.86
C ILE A 225 -9.79 15.58 0.12
N LEU A 226 -9.73 15.29 -1.18
CA LEU A 226 -8.56 15.54 -2.01
C LEU A 226 -8.20 17.03 -2.04
N ALA A 227 -9.19 17.90 -2.25
CA ALA A 227 -9.01 19.35 -2.23
C ALA A 227 -8.51 19.87 -0.88
N HIS A 228 -9.06 19.36 0.25
CA HIS A 228 -8.61 19.75 1.58
C HIS A 228 -7.17 19.32 1.85
N ILE A 229 -6.76 18.12 1.44
CA ILE A 229 -5.37 17.66 1.59
C ILE A 229 -4.43 18.55 0.77
N LYS A 230 -4.80 18.91 -0.47
CA LYS A 230 -3.99 19.80 -1.32
C LYS A 230 -3.85 21.19 -0.70
N ASP A 231 -4.96 21.80 -0.27
CA ASP A 231 -4.96 23.11 0.40
C ASP A 231 -4.09 23.10 1.67
N PHE A 232 -4.14 22.00 2.43
CA PHE A 232 -3.31 21.79 3.60
C PHE A 232 -1.81 21.75 3.25
N ILE A 233 -1.43 20.97 2.24
CA ILE A 233 -0.04 20.86 1.77
C ILE A 233 0.46 22.22 1.27
N ASP A 234 -0.34 22.93 0.47
CA ASP A 234 0.01 24.23 -0.12
C ASP A 234 0.16 25.32 0.96
N SER A 235 -0.58 25.21 2.05
CA SER A 235 -0.58 26.20 3.13
C SER A 235 0.53 25.99 4.17
N TYR A 236 1.09 24.78 4.28
CA TYR A 236 2.11 24.44 5.28
C TYR A 236 3.40 25.29 5.18
N PRO A 237 3.97 25.60 4.00
CA PRO A 237 5.25 26.31 3.91
C PRO A 237 5.18 27.81 4.24
N ASN A 238 4.01 28.44 4.08
CA ASN A 238 3.91 29.91 3.89
C ASN A 238 2.94 30.63 4.84
N LYS A 239 2.29 29.94 5.78
CA LYS A 239 1.30 30.57 6.67
C LYS A 239 1.49 30.15 8.12
N THR A 240 1.28 31.09 9.05
CA THR A 240 0.79 30.75 10.39
C THR A 240 -0.39 29.81 10.19
N PRO A 241 -0.30 28.54 10.65
CA PRO A 241 -1.38 27.58 10.43
C PRO A 241 -2.69 28.21 10.85
N ARG A 242 -3.74 28.13 10.02
CA ARG A 242 -5.09 28.31 10.55
C ARG A 242 -5.15 27.40 11.78
N GLU A 243 -5.56 27.94 12.92
CA GLU A 243 -5.27 27.36 14.24
C GLU A 243 -5.73 25.91 14.38
N LEU A 244 -6.63 25.45 13.50
CA LEU A 244 -7.05 24.07 13.36
C LEU A 244 -7.28 23.69 11.89
N TRP A 245 -6.38 22.89 11.31
CA TRP A 245 -6.59 22.29 9.99
C TRP A 245 -7.48 21.06 10.11
N HIS A 246 -8.76 21.24 9.81
CA HIS A 246 -9.75 20.17 9.88
C HIS A 246 -10.77 20.28 8.74
N ARG A 247 -11.37 19.15 8.40
CA ARG A 247 -12.46 19.03 7.46
C ARG A 247 -13.65 18.38 8.14
N LYS A 248 -14.84 18.96 7.94
CA LYS A 248 -16.13 18.35 8.22
C LYS A 248 -16.92 18.25 6.93
N GLY A 249 -16.97 17.07 6.35
CA GLY A 249 -17.87 16.74 5.25
C GLY A 249 -19.16 16.11 5.77
N GLU A 250 -20.00 15.64 4.84
CA GLU A 250 -21.28 15.03 5.17
C GLU A 250 -21.15 13.69 5.90
N SER A 251 -20.00 13.01 5.73
CA SER A 251 -19.78 11.64 6.23
C SER A 251 -18.42 11.42 6.88
N SER A 252 -17.57 12.44 6.83
CA SER A 252 -16.24 12.37 7.41
C SER A 252 -15.87 13.66 8.10
N SER A 253 -15.24 13.50 9.27
CA SER A 253 -14.78 14.61 10.08
C SER A 253 -13.38 14.27 10.56
N TYR A 254 -12.36 14.93 10.01
CA TYR A 254 -10.97 14.65 10.38
C TYR A 254 -10.11 15.90 10.47
N ALA A 255 -8.99 15.79 11.18
CA ALA A 255 -8.00 16.85 11.34
C ALA A 255 -6.57 16.34 11.21
N PHE A 256 -5.65 17.26 10.92
CA PHE A 256 -4.22 17.00 10.88
C PHE A 256 -3.50 17.67 12.04
N LEU A 257 -2.65 16.89 12.72
CA LEU A 257 -1.70 17.37 13.72
C LEU A 257 -0.29 17.03 13.26
N LEU A 258 0.42 18.01 12.74
CA LEU A 258 1.83 17.85 12.35
C LEU A 258 2.70 17.88 13.60
N VAL A 259 3.51 16.85 13.77
CA VAL A 259 4.46 16.75 14.86
C VAL A 259 5.86 16.92 14.32
N ALA A 260 6.44 18.06 14.71
CA ALA A 260 7.86 18.29 14.60
C ALA A 260 8.45 18.82 15.89
N LYS A 261 9.67 18.42 16.23
CA LYS A 261 10.43 18.88 17.38
C LYS A 261 10.55 20.41 17.29
N PRO A 262 9.89 21.16 18.18
CA PRO A 262 10.03 22.60 18.19
C PRO A 262 11.39 22.97 18.74
N PHE A 263 11.77 24.24 18.57
CA PHE A 263 12.89 24.84 19.30
C PHE A 263 12.74 24.70 20.82
N HIS A 264 11.51 24.54 21.32
CA HIS A 264 11.19 24.21 22.72
C HIS A 264 10.49 22.85 22.85
N PRO A 265 10.88 21.97 23.78
CA PRO A 265 10.33 20.62 23.91
C PRO A 265 8.94 20.54 24.56
N ASP A 266 8.19 21.65 24.59
CA ASP A 266 6.85 21.70 25.17
C ASP A 266 5.84 20.94 24.28
N ILE A 267 5.18 19.96 24.87
CA ILE A 267 4.17 19.12 24.23
C ILE A 267 2.76 19.71 24.37
N SER A 268 2.55 20.64 25.28
CA SER A 268 1.24 21.20 25.63
C SER A 268 0.49 21.79 24.43
N PRO A 269 1.14 22.46 23.45
CA PRO A 269 0.45 22.95 22.25
C PRO A 269 -0.20 21.84 21.42
N TYR A 270 0.41 20.65 21.36
CA TYR A 270 -0.12 19.51 20.60
C TYR A 270 -1.36 18.94 21.28
N LEU A 271 -1.33 18.81 22.61
CA LEU A 271 -2.47 18.32 23.40
C LEU A 271 -3.64 19.30 23.36
N ARG A 272 -3.37 20.60 23.50
CA ARG A 272 -4.41 21.63 23.36
C ARG A 272 -5.07 21.58 21.98
N ARG A 273 -4.29 21.42 20.90
CA ARG A 273 -4.85 21.29 19.54
C ARG A 273 -5.66 20.02 19.37
N ALA A 274 -5.18 18.88 19.85
CA ALA A 274 -5.92 17.62 19.82
C ALA A 274 -7.26 17.78 20.56
N GLU A 275 -7.25 18.34 21.77
CA GLU A 275 -8.46 18.55 22.56
C GLU A 275 -9.42 19.56 21.89
N GLN A 276 -8.89 20.61 21.27
CA GLN A 276 -9.70 21.57 20.51
C GLN A 276 -10.34 20.94 19.27
N HIS A 277 -9.64 20.02 18.58
CA HIS A 277 -10.25 19.24 17.50
C HIS A 277 -11.39 18.35 18.02
N TYR A 278 -11.19 17.66 19.14
CA TYR A 278 -12.24 16.86 19.75
C TYR A 278 -13.47 17.71 20.12
N LEU A 279 -13.24 18.85 20.79
CA LEU A 279 -14.32 19.79 21.18
C LEU A 279 -15.09 20.33 19.97
N ASN A 280 -14.40 20.47 18.84
CA ASN A 280 -15.01 20.82 17.57
C ASN A 280 -15.72 19.64 16.89
N GLY A 281 -15.89 18.47 17.51
CA GLY A 281 -16.59 17.33 16.91
C GLY A 281 -15.82 16.71 15.74
N ILE A 282 -14.49 16.75 15.78
CA ILE A 282 -13.65 15.99 14.86
C ILE A 282 -13.66 14.52 15.28
N GLU A 283 -13.98 13.63 14.33
CA GLU A 283 -14.03 12.18 14.60
C GLU A 283 -12.64 11.57 14.56
N ARG A 284 -11.84 11.92 13.54
CA ARG A 284 -10.51 11.35 13.34
C ARG A 284 -9.39 12.38 13.44
N LEU A 285 -8.36 12.07 14.20
CA LEU A 285 -7.16 12.88 14.28
C LEU A 285 -5.99 12.13 13.65
N TYR A 286 -5.44 12.68 12.57
CA TYR A 286 -4.23 12.21 11.92
C TYR A 286 -3.03 12.93 12.48
N VAL A 287 -2.22 12.23 13.26
CA VAL A 287 -0.95 12.74 13.79
C VAL A 287 0.17 12.32 12.85
N MET A 288 0.82 13.29 12.21
CA MET A 288 1.83 13.07 11.19
C MET A 288 3.18 13.57 11.71
N GLY A 289 4.10 12.66 11.99
CA GLY A 289 5.43 12.94 12.52
C GLY A 289 6.55 12.61 11.54
N VAL A 290 7.69 13.27 11.71
CA VAL A 290 8.91 12.96 10.94
C VAL A 290 9.75 11.90 11.64
N ASN A 291 10.41 11.05 10.87
CA ASN A 291 11.17 9.93 11.43
C ASN A 291 12.42 10.38 12.21
N GLN A 292 13.04 11.51 11.86
CA GLN A 292 14.20 12.04 12.60
C GLN A 292 13.84 12.44 14.04
N GLU A 293 12.56 12.67 14.32
CA GLU A 293 12.06 13.13 15.61
C GLU A 293 11.20 12.07 16.30
N ARG A 294 11.42 10.79 15.93
CA ARG A 294 10.70 9.61 16.40
C ARG A 294 10.44 9.59 17.91
N ARG A 295 11.44 9.92 18.74
CA ARG A 295 11.27 9.97 20.22
C ARG A 295 10.28 11.04 20.67
N PHE A 296 10.26 12.19 20.00
CA PHE A 296 9.33 13.28 20.30
C PHE A 296 7.90 12.92 19.83
N VAL A 297 7.79 12.34 18.64
CA VAL A 297 6.51 11.81 18.11
C VAL A 297 5.92 10.76 19.06
N LYS A 298 6.74 9.79 19.54
CA LYS A 298 6.35 8.77 20.54
C LYS A 298 5.73 9.42 21.78
N ARG A 299 6.41 10.43 22.33
CA ARG A 299 5.94 11.15 23.53
C ARG A 299 4.60 11.84 23.30
N ILE A 300 4.42 12.49 22.15
CA ILE A 300 3.15 13.17 21.83
C ILE A 300 2.01 12.16 21.68
N ILE A 301 2.23 11.07 20.94
CA ILE A 301 1.22 10.01 20.77
C ILE A 301 0.79 9.46 22.13
N LYS A 302 1.73 9.05 22.99
CA LYS A 302 1.41 8.57 24.35
C LYS A 302 0.59 9.58 25.16
N LYS A 303 0.95 10.86 25.05
CA LYS A 303 0.25 11.93 25.76
C LYS A 303 -1.15 12.18 25.22
N ILE A 304 -1.39 12.06 23.91
CA ILE A 304 -2.74 12.11 23.33
C ILE A 304 -3.59 10.95 23.85
N ILE A 305 -3.04 9.73 23.90
CA ILE A 305 -3.74 8.54 24.44
C ILE A 305 -4.20 8.75 25.89
N ASN A 306 -3.34 9.32 26.73
CA ASN A 306 -3.61 9.42 28.16
C ASN A 306 -4.40 10.66 28.58
N GLU A 307 -4.23 11.78 27.86
CA GLU A 307 -4.68 13.11 28.33
C GLU A 307 -5.79 13.70 27.48
N THR A 308 -6.21 13.03 26.40
CA THR A 308 -7.30 13.51 25.53
C THR A 308 -8.40 12.47 25.40
N ARG A 309 -9.51 12.85 24.76
CA ARG A 309 -10.67 11.97 24.52
C ARG A 309 -10.57 11.14 23.24
N TYR A 310 -9.43 11.18 22.57
CA TYR A 310 -9.14 10.37 21.40
C TYR A 310 -8.60 9.00 21.77
N ASN A 311 -9.08 7.94 21.12
CA ASN A 311 -8.53 6.60 21.26
C ASN A 311 -7.61 6.31 20.06
N LEU A 312 -6.43 5.73 20.31
CA LEU A 312 -5.53 5.30 19.24
C LEU A 312 -6.18 4.14 18.48
N LEU A 313 -6.26 4.28 17.16
CA LEU A 313 -6.78 3.27 16.24
C LEU A 313 -5.64 2.49 15.58
N GLU A 314 -4.57 3.19 15.17
CA GLU A 314 -3.48 2.57 14.42
C GLU A 314 -2.21 3.43 14.43
N LEU A 315 -1.05 2.76 14.42
CA LEU A 315 0.27 3.34 14.13
C LEU A 315 0.77 2.88 12.76
N ILE A 316 1.32 3.81 11.98
CA ILE A 316 1.61 3.61 10.56
C ILE A 316 3.04 4.04 10.26
N GLU A 317 3.79 3.22 9.52
CA GLU A 317 5.04 3.68 8.90
C GLU A 317 4.76 4.20 7.49
N LEU A 318 5.13 5.46 7.24
CA LEU A 318 4.89 6.10 5.96
C LEU A 318 6.14 6.01 5.09
N HIS A 319 5.97 5.77 3.79
CA HIS A 319 7.10 5.85 2.85
C HIS A 319 7.64 7.28 2.69
N LYS A 320 6.79 8.28 2.93
CA LYS A 320 7.10 9.71 2.95
C LYS A 320 6.50 10.37 4.19
N ASP A 321 7.23 11.29 4.81
CA ASP A 321 6.66 12.17 5.81
C ASP A 321 5.91 13.35 5.16
N TYR A 322 5.29 14.18 5.99
CA TYR A 322 4.54 15.34 5.54
C TYR A 322 5.41 16.46 4.95
N ARG A 323 6.75 16.37 5.05
CA ARG A 323 7.73 17.28 4.44
C ARG A 323 8.20 16.75 3.07
N GLY A 324 7.86 15.50 2.73
CA GLY A 324 8.27 14.81 1.52
C GLY A 324 9.62 14.10 1.64
N GLU A 325 10.15 13.98 2.85
CA GLU A 325 11.34 13.19 3.15
C GLU A 325 11.00 11.71 3.27
N SER A 326 11.98 10.83 3.04
CA SER A 326 11.76 9.38 3.12
C SER A 326 11.53 8.92 4.55
N GLY A 327 10.45 8.18 4.76
CA GLY A 327 10.10 7.65 6.07
C GLY A 327 9.35 8.67 6.92
N GLY A 328 8.12 8.34 7.31
CA GLY A 328 7.31 9.12 8.24
C GLY A 328 6.64 8.23 9.27
N ILE A 329 6.04 8.87 10.28
CA ILE A 329 5.29 8.19 11.33
C ILE A 329 3.87 8.76 11.30
N GLY A 330 2.88 7.90 11.10
CA GLY A 330 1.47 8.23 11.24
C GLY A 330 0.90 7.62 12.50
N ALA A 331 0.00 8.32 13.16
CA ALA A 331 -0.92 7.75 14.12
C ALA A 331 -2.34 8.24 13.82
N ILE A 332 -3.28 7.30 13.80
CA ILE A 332 -4.70 7.60 13.60
C ILE A 332 -5.38 7.45 14.94
N PHE A 333 -6.12 8.47 15.34
CA PHE A 333 -7.00 8.41 16.48
C PHE A 333 -8.45 8.56 16.05
N ASP A 334 -9.35 7.95 16.80
CA ASP A 334 -10.78 8.01 16.60
C ASP A 334 -11.49 8.36 17.90
N ALA A 335 -12.36 9.37 17.87
CA ALA A 335 -13.14 9.84 19.01
C ALA A 335 -14.28 8.87 19.40
N LYS A 336 -14.66 7.95 18.49
CA LYS A 336 -15.78 7.02 18.66
C LYS A 336 -15.33 5.56 18.86
N ALA A 337 -14.04 5.26 18.72
CA ALA A 337 -13.56 3.90 18.94
C ALA A 337 -13.85 3.45 20.39
N LEU A 338 -14.42 2.24 20.53
CA LEU A 338 -14.79 1.66 21.82
C LEU A 338 -13.61 0.99 22.51
N GLU A 339 -12.63 0.54 21.73
CA GLU A 339 -11.43 -0.13 22.21
C GLU A 339 -10.28 0.87 22.32
N ARG A 340 -9.53 0.79 23.42
CA ARG A 340 -8.32 1.57 23.64
C ARG A 340 -7.12 0.68 23.36
N GLU A 341 -6.39 0.96 22.29
CA GLU A 341 -5.02 0.48 22.19
C GLU A 341 -4.20 1.01 23.37
N THR A 342 -3.41 0.14 24.00
CA THR A 342 -2.61 0.48 25.19
C THR A 342 -1.31 1.15 24.79
N GLU A 343 -0.66 1.82 25.76
CA GLU A 343 0.69 2.36 25.56
C GLU A 343 1.72 1.31 25.08
N ASP A 344 1.48 0.03 25.39
CA ASP A 344 2.37 -1.07 25.02
C ASP A 344 2.51 -1.20 23.50
N ILE A 345 1.43 -0.97 22.75
CA ILE A 345 1.46 -0.99 21.28
C ILE A 345 2.34 0.14 20.74
N VAL A 346 2.32 1.30 21.41
CA VAL A 346 3.21 2.42 21.09
C VAL A 346 4.66 2.04 21.38
N ASP A 347 4.97 1.44 22.52
CA ASP A 347 6.34 1.02 22.79
C ASP A 347 6.82 -0.02 21.78
N GLU A 348 6.02 -1.04 21.49
CA GLU A 348 6.37 -2.09 20.55
C GLU A 348 6.62 -1.56 19.13
N PHE A 349 5.75 -0.66 18.63
CA PHE A 349 5.93 -0.02 17.32
C PHE A 349 7.22 0.81 17.27
N PHE A 350 7.50 1.54 18.35
CA PHE A 350 8.63 2.45 18.38
C PHE A 350 9.97 1.74 18.59
N ASP A 351 9.97 0.63 19.34
CA ASP A 351 11.16 -0.08 19.81
C ASP A 351 11.60 -1.22 18.87
N LYS A 352 10.68 -1.82 18.09
CA LYS A 352 10.97 -2.83 17.03
C LYS A 352 12.06 -2.43 16.01
N LYS A 353 12.35 -1.13 15.91
CA LYS A 353 13.28 -0.58 14.90
C LYS A 353 14.72 -0.38 15.42
N ASN A 354 14.95 -0.48 16.74
CA ASN A 354 16.29 -0.36 17.31
C ASN A 354 17.12 -1.65 17.10
N ASP A 355 16.49 -2.79 16.85
CA ASP A 355 17.17 -4.08 16.67
C ASP A 355 17.61 -4.37 15.22
N SER A 356 17.36 -3.43 14.30
CA SER A 356 17.65 -3.58 12.85
C SER A 356 18.73 -2.62 12.32
N GLN A 357 19.39 -1.87 13.21
CA GLN A 357 20.57 -1.05 12.93
C GLN A 357 21.77 -1.64 13.67
#